data_AF-A0A522Z0A2-F1
#
_entry.id   AF-A0A522Z0A2-F1
#
_cell.length_a   1.000
_cell.length_b   1.000
_cell.length_c   1.000
_cell.angle_alpha   90.00
_cell.angle_beta   90.00
_cell.angle_gamma   90.00
#
_symmetry.space_group_name_H-M   'P 1'
#
loop_
_entity.id
_entity.type
_entity.pdbx_description
1 polymer ?
#
loop_
_entity_poly.entity_id
_entity_poly.type
_entity_poly.pdbx_seq_one_letter_code
_entity_poly.pdbx_strand_id
1 'polypeptide(L)'
;MIACSSCATVNWKRLAIAIPITAIVNMFVLYALFMNPLSQSVIFSNNLDQSPKLVAVWNTLEPVPQMTSLLPALLITPAIFSFFFAVLYDSIPGHGKIKKGLAYGIILWGMIAVFFELFTPLGLFGEPLHLLAYELSLWFVGLVTVSLVLSGIYTKKQITDG
;
A
#
# COMPACT_ATOMS: atom_id res chain seq x y z
N MET A 1 -6.36 -35.43 -13.32
CA MET A 1 -6.15 -34.97 -11.93
C MET A 1 -4.82 -34.25 -11.87
N ILE A 2 -4.83 -32.91 -11.88
CA ILE A 2 -3.62 -32.11 -11.66
C ILE A 2 -3.40 -32.09 -10.16
N ALA A 3 -2.47 -32.90 -9.66
CA ALA A 3 -2.08 -32.86 -8.27
C ALA A 3 -1.36 -31.53 -8.01
N CYS A 4 -1.96 -30.68 -7.17
CA CYS A 4 -1.28 -29.51 -6.61
C CYS A 4 -0.18 -30.02 -5.66
N SER A 5 1.03 -30.22 -6.18
CA SER A 5 2.18 -30.75 -5.43
C SER A 5 2.81 -29.73 -4.46
N SER A 6 2.28 -28.50 -4.41
CA SER A 6 2.76 -27.45 -3.52
C SER A 6 1.60 -26.58 -3.03
N CYS A 7 0.67 -27.18 -2.26
CA CYS A 7 -0.11 -26.35 -1.35
C CYS A 7 0.85 -25.84 -0.26
N ALA A 8 1.44 -24.68 -0.51
CA ALA A 8 2.17 -23.91 0.48
C ALA A 8 1.33 -23.83 1.75
N THR A 9 1.79 -24.45 2.83
CA THR A 9 1.05 -24.38 4.09
C THR A 9 1.24 -22.99 4.67
N VAL A 10 0.18 -22.18 4.64
CA VAL A 10 0.19 -20.83 5.21
C VAL A 10 0.62 -20.90 6.67
N ASN A 11 1.63 -20.10 7.04
CA ASN A 11 2.06 -20.00 8.42
C ASN A 11 1.15 -19.04 9.19
N TRP A 12 0.02 -19.56 9.68
CA TRP A 12 -1.00 -18.79 10.38
C TRP A 12 -0.47 -18.04 11.61
N LYS A 13 0.51 -18.61 12.33
CA LYS A 13 1.12 -17.95 13.51
C LYS A 13 1.88 -16.69 13.08
N ARG A 14 2.70 -16.79 12.04
CA ARG A 14 3.44 -15.63 11.52
C ARG A 14 2.50 -14.60 10.88
N LEU A 15 1.47 -15.05 10.18
CA LEU A 15 0.47 -14.16 9.61
C LEU A 15 -0.27 -13.36 10.69
N ALA A 16 -0.71 -14.03 11.77
CA ALA A 16 -1.38 -13.37 12.89
C ALA A 16 -0.51 -12.30 13.58
N ILE A 17 0.82 -12.48 13.60
CA ILE A 17 1.77 -11.49 14.11
C ILE A 17 2.02 -10.37 13.08
N ALA A 18 2.14 -10.72 11.80
CA ALA A 18 2.46 -9.77 10.73
C ALA A 18 1.34 -8.75 10.51
N ILE A 19 0.07 -9.14 10.59
CA ILE A 19 -1.08 -8.26 10.36
C ILE A 19 -1.06 -7.01 11.26
N PRO A 20 -1.05 -7.10 12.60
CA PRO A 20 -1.09 -5.90 13.44
C PRO A 20 0.17 -5.03 13.27
N ILE A 21 1.34 -5.63 13.09
CA ILE A 21 2.59 -4.87 12.89
C ILE A 21 2.54 -4.11 11.57
N THR A 22 2.15 -4.77 10.48
CA THR A 22 2.05 -4.14 9.16
C THR A 22 0.94 -3.09 9.11
N ALA A 23 -0.16 -3.28 9.83
CA ALA A 23 -1.21 -2.27 9.95
C ALA A 23 -0.71 -1.00 10.63
N ILE A 24 0.01 -1.14 11.75
CA ILE A 24 0.62 0.00 12.45
C ILE A 24 1.64 0.70 11.55
N VAL A 25 2.53 -0.06 10.90
CA VAL A 25 3.53 0.51 9.98
C VAL A 25 2.84 1.22 8.81
N ASN A 26 1.84 0.61 8.20
CA ASN A 26 1.07 1.20 7.11
C ASN A 26 0.46 2.53 7.53
N MET A 27 -0.20 2.57 8.69
CA MET A 27 -0.80 3.78 9.22
C MET A 27 0.25 4.88 9.42
N PHE A 28 1.36 4.61 10.10
CA PHE A 28 2.39 5.62 10.36
C PHE A 28 3.08 6.10 9.08
N VAL A 29 3.43 5.18 8.17
CA VAL A 29 4.12 5.52 6.92
C VAL A 29 3.22 6.34 6.01
N LEU A 30 1.99 5.91 5.77
CA LEU A 30 1.06 6.68 4.93
C LEU A 30 0.70 8.02 5.56
N TYR A 31 0.50 8.06 6.88
CA TYR A 31 0.28 9.33 7.57
C TYR A 31 1.46 10.27 7.39
N ALA A 32 2.70 9.81 7.61
CA ALA A 32 3.89 10.64 7.42
C ALA A 32 4.06 11.08 5.96
N LEU A 33 3.79 10.20 4.99
CA LEU A 33 3.93 10.51 3.57
C LEU A 33 2.87 11.47 3.05
N PHE A 34 1.61 11.36 3.46
CA PHE A 34 0.53 12.20 2.92
C PHE A 34 0.25 13.43 3.78
N MET A 35 0.44 13.37 5.10
CA MET A 35 0.07 14.44 6.04
C MET A 35 1.25 15.36 6.41
N ASN A 36 2.43 15.16 5.83
CA ASN A 36 3.52 16.11 6.03
C ASN A 36 3.20 17.46 5.31
N PRO A 37 3.79 18.57 5.76
CA PRO A 37 3.48 19.90 5.22
C PRO A 37 3.70 20.06 3.72
N LEU A 38 4.69 19.35 3.16
CA LEU A 38 4.98 19.41 1.72
C LEU A 38 3.90 18.70 0.92
N SER A 39 3.52 17.48 1.30
CA SER A 39 2.47 16.74 0.61
C SER A 39 1.11 17.42 0.73
N GLN A 40 0.82 18.04 1.89
CA GLN A 40 -0.39 18.83 2.07
C GLN A 40 -0.42 20.07 1.17
N SER A 41 0.71 20.76 1.01
CA SER A 41 0.77 21.93 0.11
C SER A 41 0.78 21.56 -1.37
N VAL A 42 1.22 20.35 -1.73
CA VAL A 42 1.25 19.88 -3.12
C VAL A 42 -0.09 19.26 -3.54
N ILE A 43 -0.67 18.37 -2.73
CA ILE A 43 -1.84 17.53 -3.11
C ILE A 43 -3.18 18.16 -2.66
N PHE A 44 -3.19 18.95 -1.60
CA PHE A 44 -4.45 19.41 -0.99
C PHE A 44 -4.58 20.93 -0.96
N SER A 45 -3.86 21.63 -1.84
CA SER A 45 -3.95 23.08 -1.97
C SER A 45 -4.43 23.49 -3.37
N ASN A 46 -4.94 24.71 -3.51
CA ASN A 46 -5.34 25.28 -4.80
C ASN A 46 -4.13 25.69 -5.68
N ASN A 47 -2.93 25.25 -5.34
CA ASN A 47 -1.73 25.53 -6.10
C ASN A 47 -1.49 24.42 -7.14
N LEU A 48 -0.57 24.66 -8.08
CA LEU A 48 -0.08 23.64 -9.02
C LEU A 48 -1.16 22.98 -9.89
N ASP A 49 -2.22 23.73 -10.22
CA ASP A 49 -3.33 23.27 -11.07
C ASP A 49 -4.10 22.06 -10.52
N GLN A 50 -4.13 21.90 -9.19
CA GLN A 50 -4.93 20.88 -8.51
C GLN A 50 -6.39 20.94 -8.94
N SER A 51 -7.05 19.78 -9.05
CA SER A 51 -8.46 19.71 -9.39
C SER A 51 -9.32 20.46 -8.37
N PRO A 52 -10.13 21.44 -8.79
CA PRO A 52 -11.09 22.09 -7.91
C PRO A 52 -12.08 21.10 -7.29
N LYS A 53 -12.37 19.99 -8.00
CA LYS A 53 -13.27 18.94 -7.52
C LYS A 53 -12.62 18.13 -6.40
N LEU A 54 -11.34 17.78 -6.53
CA LEU A 54 -10.61 17.08 -5.46
C LEU A 54 -10.55 17.97 -4.22
N VAL A 55 -10.14 19.24 -4.36
CA VAL A 55 -10.10 20.19 -3.24
C VAL A 55 -11.49 20.34 -2.59
N ALA A 56 -12.56 20.41 -3.39
CA ALA A 56 -13.92 20.52 -2.86
C ALA A 56 -14.34 19.28 -2.05
N VAL A 57 -14.08 18.07 -2.56
CA VAL A 57 -14.38 16.81 -1.84
C VAL A 57 -13.66 16.76 -0.50
N TRP A 58 -12.42 17.21 -0.44
CA TRP A 58 -11.60 17.14 0.77
C TRP A 58 -11.85 18.26 1.78
N ASN A 59 -12.34 19.43 1.35
CA ASN A 59 -12.38 20.61 2.21
C ASN A 59 -13.75 21.30 2.33
N THR A 60 -14.67 21.11 1.39
CA THR A 60 -15.89 21.93 1.30
C THR A 60 -17.18 21.13 1.22
N LEU A 61 -17.17 19.95 0.61
CA LEU A 61 -18.37 19.13 0.47
C LEU A 61 -18.66 18.36 1.77
N GLU A 62 -19.79 18.69 2.41
CA GLU A 62 -20.22 18.02 3.63
C GLU A 62 -20.85 16.62 3.37
N PRO A 63 -20.59 15.62 4.21
CA PRO A 63 -19.67 15.65 5.34
C PRO A 63 -18.21 15.60 4.87
N VAL A 64 -17.41 16.55 5.37
CA VAL A 64 -15.99 16.62 5.02
C VAL A 64 -15.28 15.34 5.50
N PRO A 65 -14.43 14.70 4.68
CA PRO A 65 -13.71 13.51 5.06
C PRO A 65 -12.95 13.70 6.38
N GLN A 66 -13.23 12.83 7.35
CA GLN A 66 -12.53 12.84 8.63
C GLN A 66 -11.46 11.76 8.66
N MET A 67 -10.33 12.01 9.32
CA MET A 67 -9.27 11.00 9.48
C MET A 67 -9.79 9.72 10.16
N THR A 68 -10.75 9.85 11.06
CA THR A 68 -11.43 8.71 11.71
C THR A 68 -12.21 7.84 10.73
N SER A 69 -12.77 8.42 9.66
CA SER A 69 -13.44 7.65 8.60
C SER A 69 -12.48 6.81 7.75
N LEU A 70 -11.18 7.11 7.78
CA LEU A 70 -10.14 6.33 7.08
C LEU A 70 -9.66 5.12 7.89
N LEU A 71 -9.96 5.04 9.19
CA LEU A 71 -9.48 3.97 10.07
C LEU A 71 -9.82 2.55 9.57
N PRO A 72 -11.04 2.26 9.07
CA PRO A 72 -11.32 0.94 8.51
C PRO A 72 -10.40 0.59 7.35
N ALA A 73 -10.15 1.53 6.43
CA ALA A 73 -9.25 1.32 5.31
C ALA A 73 -7.80 1.09 5.77
N LEU A 74 -7.34 1.87 6.77
CA LEU A 74 -5.98 1.77 7.30
C LEU A 74 -5.71 0.47 8.09
N LEU A 75 -6.74 -0.19 8.60
CA LEU A 75 -6.63 -1.45 9.35
C LEU A 75 -6.93 -2.70 8.52
N ILE A 76 -7.99 -2.66 7.72
CA ILE A 76 -8.48 -3.82 6.95
C ILE A 76 -7.57 -4.08 5.75
N THR A 77 -7.16 -3.03 5.03
CA THR A 77 -6.32 -3.15 3.84
C THR A 77 -4.99 -3.88 4.11
N PRO A 78 -4.19 -3.51 5.12
CA PRO A 78 -2.96 -4.25 5.42
C PRO A 78 -3.20 -5.68 5.88
N ALA A 79 -4.36 -5.99 6.50
CA ALA A 79 -4.74 -7.36 6.81
C ALA A 79 -4.98 -8.19 5.54
N ILE A 80 -5.72 -7.63 4.56
CA ILE A 80 -5.95 -8.24 3.25
C ILE A 80 -4.62 -8.43 2.51
N PHE A 81 -3.77 -7.41 2.47
CA PHE A 81 -2.46 -7.50 1.82
C PHE A 81 -1.56 -8.53 2.49
N SER A 82 -1.58 -8.64 3.82
CA SER A 82 -0.84 -9.67 4.55
C SER A 82 -1.35 -11.07 4.24
N PHE A 83 -2.67 -11.25 4.14
CA PHE A 83 -3.29 -12.51 3.77
C PHE A 83 -2.88 -12.95 2.36
N PHE A 84 -3.00 -12.08 1.35
CA PHE A 84 -2.60 -12.40 -0.01
C PHE A 84 -1.10 -12.65 -0.13
N PHE A 85 -0.26 -11.94 0.62
CA PHE A 85 1.17 -12.22 0.67
C PHE A 85 1.44 -13.65 1.15
N ALA A 86 0.74 -14.09 2.20
CA ALA A 86 0.92 -15.42 2.77
C ALA A 86 0.41 -16.53 1.84
N VAL A 87 -0.74 -16.33 1.19
CA VAL A 87 -1.32 -17.29 0.24
C VAL A 87 -0.50 -17.39 -1.04
N LEU A 88 -0.04 -16.25 -1.56
CA LEU A 88 0.72 -16.18 -2.81
C LEU A 88 2.24 -16.25 -2.58
N TYR A 89 2.68 -16.52 -1.35
CA TYR A 89 4.08 -16.37 -0.95
C TYR A 89 5.05 -17.06 -1.90
N ASP A 90 4.75 -18.30 -2.30
CA ASP A 90 5.61 -19.08 -3.20
C ASP A 90 5.59 -18.56 -4.65
N SER A 91 4.51 -17.91 -5.08
CA SER A 91 4.36 -17.29 -6.40
C SER A 91 5.00 -15.90 -6.50
N ILE A 92 5.27 -15.24 -5.37
CA ILE A 92 5.90 -13.91 -5.37
C ILE A 92 7.36 -14.04 -5.84
N PRO A 93 7.79 -13.29 -6.88
CA PRO A 93 9.14 -13.36 -7.40
C PRO A 93 10.22 -13.04 -6.37
N GLY A 94 11.40 -13.62 -6.59
CA GLY A 94 12.60 -13.35 -5.81
C GLY A 94 12.83 -14.31 -4.63
N HIS A 95 14.11 -14.43 -4.27
CA HIS A 95 14.56 -15.24 -3.13
C HIS A 95 14.99 -14.34 -1.97
N GLY A 96 14.60 -14.74 -0.76
CA GLY A 96 14.88 -14.00 0.46
C GLY A 96 13.91 -12.84 0.71
N LYS A 97 13.93 -12.34 1.95
CA LYS A 97 12.95 -11.38 2.46
C LYS A 97 12.91 -10.06 1.69
N ILE A 98 14.06 -9.53 1.29
CA ILE A 98 14.13 -8.21 0.62
C ILE A 98 13.54 -8.30 -0.79
N LYS A 99 13.99 -9.27 -1.60
CA LYS A 99 13.50 -9.43 -2.98
C LYS A 99 12.01 -9.75 -3.02
N LYS A 100 11.51 -10.63 -2.14
CA LYS A 100 10.08 -10.91 -2.04
C LYS A 100 9.26 -9.70 -1.59
N GLY A 101 9.76 -8.93 -0.63
CA GLY A 101 9.08 -7.72 -0.16
C GLY A 101 9.01 -6.64 -1.25
N LEU A 102 10.11 -6.42 -1.98
CA LEU A 102 10.13 -5.49 -3.12
C LEU A 102 9.19 -5.93 -4.23
N ALA A 103 9.25 -7.20 -4.64
CA ALA A 103 8.39 -7.73 -5.69
C ALA A 103 6.91 -7.58 -5.33
N TYR A 104 6.54 -7.91 -4.09
CA TYR A 104 5.17 -7.76 -3.64
C TYR A 104 4.72 -6.30 -3.56
N GLY A 105 5.58 -5.41 -3.05
CA GLY A 105 5.27 -3.98 -3.00
C GLY A 105 5.06 -3.36 -4.38
N ILE A 106 5.88 -3.75 -5.36
CA ILE A 106 5.72 -3.32 -6.76
C ILE A 106 4.41 -3.86 -7.36
N ILE A 107 4.07 -5.13 -7.09
CA ILE A 107 2.80 -5.71 -7.53
C ILE A 107 1.62 -4.94 -6.95
N LEU A 108 1.61 -4.69 -5.64
CA LEU A 108 0.55 -3.91 -5.00
C LEU A 108 0.47 -2.48 -5.55
N TRP A 109 1.62 -1.84 -5.77
CA TRP A 109 1.66 -0.51 -6.35
C TRP A 109 1.06 -0.48 -7.76
N GLY A 110 1.47 -1.40 -8.63
CA GLY A 110 0.97 -1.46 -10.01
C GLY A 110 -0.51 -1.87 -10.09
N MET A 111 -0.97 -2.74 -9.20
CA MET A 111 -2.35 -3.25 -9.24
C MET A 111 -3.35 -2.33 -8.52
N ILE A 112 -2.96 -1.74 -7.39
CA ILE A 112 -3.87 -0.99 -6.53
C ILE A 112 -3.66 0.51 -6.69
N ALA A 113 -2.44 1.01 -6.47
CA ALA A 113 -2.19 2.44 -6.50
C ALA A 113 -2.37 3.00 -7.91
N VAL A 114 -1.73 2.41 -8.92
CA VAL A 114 -1.89 2.86 -10.32
C VAL A 114 -3.34 2.80 -10.77
N PHE A 115 -4.07 1.73 -10.45
CA PHE A 115 -5.50 1.64 -10.78
C PHE A 115 -6.31 2.76 -10.12
N PHE A 116 -6.14 2.96 -8.82
CA PHE A 116 -6.89 3.97 -8.07
C PHE A 116 -6.57 5.39 -8.53
N GLU A 117 -5.29 5.70 -8.76
CA GLU A 117 -4.80 7.00 -9.21
C GLU A 117 -5.29 7.34 -10.63
N LEU A 118 -5.26 6.36 -11.55
CA LEU A 118 -5.78 6.58 -12.90
C LEU A 118 -7.30 6.72 -12.92
N PHE A 119 -8.01 5.95 -12.10
CA PHE A 119 -9.47 5.95 -12.10
C PHE A 119 -10.04 7.19 -11.40
N THR A 120 -9.56 7.50 -10.20
CA THR A 120 -10.18 8.51 -9.33
C THR A 120 -9.55 9.90 -9.51
N PRO A 121 -8.30 10.15 -9.07
CA PRO A 121 -7.61 11.43 -9.30
C PRO A 121 -7.60 11.87 -10.77
N LEU A 122 -7.01 11.09 -11.68
CA LEU A 122 -6.93 11.48 -13.09
C LEU A 122 -8.29 11.41 -13.77
N GLY A 123 -8.99 10.28 -13.69
CA GLY A 123 -10.22 10.02 -14.44
C GLY A 123 -11.44 10.79 -13.93
N LEU A 124 -11.74 10.70 -12.64
CA LEU A 124 -12.96 11.27 -12.05
C LEU A 124 -12.80 12.71 -11.56
N PHE A 125 -11.60 13.07 -11.11
CA PHE A 125 -11.31 14.42 -10.62
C PHE A 125 -10.59 15.29 -11.65
N GLY A 126 -9.94 14.72 -12.66
CA GLY A 126 -9.22 15.50 -13.67
C GLY A 126 -7.92 16.09 -13.13
N GLU A 127 -7.27 15.43 -12.20
CA GLU A 127 -5.97 15.82 -11.67
C GLU A 127 -4.89 15.87 -12.77
N PRO A 128 -4.01 16.89 -12.78
CA PRO A 128 -2.91 16.93 -13.72
C PRO A 128 -1.86 15.84 -13.45
N LEU A 129 -1.18 15.43 -14.52
CA LEU A 129 -0.27 14.29 -14.51
C LEU A 129 0.93 14.42 -13.55
N HIS A 130 1.40 15.64 -13.28
CA HIS A 130 2.53 15.83 -12.35
C HIS A 130 2.13 15.59 -10.89
N LEU A 131 0.91 15.96 -10.50
CA LEU A 131 0.37 15.68 -9.17
C LEU A 131 0.08 14.19 -9.01
N LEU A 132 -0.49 13.58 -10.05
CA LEU A 132 -0.66 12.13 -10.13
C LEU A 132 0.67 11.37 -9.95
N ALA A 133 1.74 11.82 -10.62
CA ALA A 133 3.06 11.21 -10.50
C ALA A 133 3.64 11.36 -9.08
N TYR A 134 3.38 12.51 -8.43
CA TYR A 134 3.76 12.74 -7.04
C TYR A 134 3.03 11.77 -6.10
N GLU A 135 1.70 11.68 -6.18
CA GLU A 135 0.88 10.77 -5.37
C GLU A 135 1.30 9.30 -5.58
N LEU A 136 1.51 8.89 -6.83
CA LEU A 136 1.99 7.54 -7.15
C LEU A 136 3.36 7.24 -6.55
N SER A 137 4.24 8.24 -6.44
CA SER A 137 5.55 8.07 -5.80
C SER A 137 5.42 7.86 -4.29
N LEU A 138 4.51 8.57 -3.63
CA LEU A 138 4.21 8.37 -2.21
C LEU A 138 3.62 6.97 -1.97
N TRP A 139 2.67 6.55 -2.78
CA TRP A 139 2.11 5.21 -2.73
C TRP A 139 3.17 4.13 -2.93
N PHE A 140 4.11 4.34 -3.87
CA PHE A 140 5.21 3.41 -4.10
C PHE A 140 6.04 3.21 -2.84
N VAL A 141 6.47 4.31 -2.21
CA VAL A 141 7.26 4.27 -0.97
C VAL A 141 6.48 3.57 0.15
N GLY A 142 5.20 3.90 0.32
CA GLY A 142 4.34 3.28 1.34
C GLY A 142 4.19 1.77 1.16
N LEU A 143 3.78 1.33 -0.03
CA LEU A 143 3.50 -0.07 -0.33
C LEU A 143 4.77 -0.93 -0.32
N VAL A 144 5.89 -0.41 -0.81
CA VAL A 144 7.18 -1.09 -0.71
C VAL A 144 7.61 -1.23 0.74
N THR A 145 7.50 -0.17 1.55
CA THR A 145 7.90 -0.21 2.97
C THR A 145 7.08 -1.25 3.74
N VAL A 146 5.76 -1.23 3.60
CA VAL A 146 4.87 -2.20 4.25
C VAL A 146 5.17 -3.63 3.80
N SER A 147 5.41 -3.84 2.51
CA SER A 147 5.73 -5.16 1.94
C SER A 147 7.09 -5.69 2.39
N LEU A 148 8.08 -4.82 2.57
CA LEU A 148 9.38 -5.17 3.14
C LEU A 148 9.26 -5.61 4.61
N VAL A 149 8.47 -4.89 5.41
CA VAL A 149 8.20 -5.27 6.81
C VAL A 149 7.47 -6.61 6.87
N LEU A 150 6.40 -6.76 6.10
CA LEU A 150 5.62 -7.99 6.01
C LEU A 150 6.50 -9.18 5.64
N SER A 151 7.27 -9.05 4.57
CA SER A 151 8.20 -10.09 4.12
C SER A 151 9.28 -10.38 5.15
N GLY A 152 9.78 -9.36 5.86
CA GLY A 152 10.77 -9.51 6.93
C GLY A 152 10.26 -10.34 8.12
N ILE A 153 8.99 -10.19 8.48
CA ILE A 153 8.33 -10.95 9.56
C ILE A 153 7.97 -12.37 9.08
N TYR A 154 7.43 -12.48 7.88
CA TYR A 154 6.87 -13.74 7.37
C TYR A 154 7.96 -14.71 6.86
N THR A 155 9.01 -14.21 6.20
CA THR A 155 10.10 -15.04 5.64
C THR A 155 10.97 -15.64 6.74
N LYS A 156 11.30 -16.93 6.66
CA LYS A 156 12.29 -17.55 7.55
C LYS A 156 13.68 -16.99 7.24
N LYS A 157 14.54 -16.85 8.26
CA LYS A 157 15.98 -16.69 8.04
C LYS A 157 16.43 -17.94 7.28
N GLN A 158 16.82 -17.80 6.02
CA GLN A 158 17.54 -18.86 5.34
C GLN A 158 18.85 -19.00 6.13
N ILE A 159 19.02 -20.12 6.81
CA ILE A 159 20.35 -20.53 7.25
C ILE A 159 21.05 -20.80 5.91
N THR A 160 22.00 -19.94 5.55
CA THR A 160 22.93 -20.21 4.47
C THR A 160 23.79 -21.38 4.92
N ASP A 161 23.36 -22.59 4.60
CA ASP A 161 24.24 -23.74 4.54
C ASP A 161 24.89 -23.72 3.15
N GLY A 162 26.18 -23.37 3.10
CA GLY A 162 26.99 -23.30 1.89
C GLY A 162 27.87 -22.08 1.83
#